data_AF-A0A0C3KKL9-F1
#
_entry.id   AF-A0A0C3KKL9-F1
#
_cell.length_a   1.000
_cell.length_b   1.000
_cell.length_c   1.000
_cell.angle_alpha   90.00
_cell.angle_beta   90.00
_cell.angle_gamma   90.00
#
_symmetry.space_group_name_H-M   'P 1'
#
loop_
_entity.id
_entity.type
_entity.pdbx_description
1 polymer ?
#
loop_
_entity_poly.entity_id
_entity_poly.type
_entity_poly.pdbx_seq_one_letter_code
_entity_poly.pdbx_strand_id
1 'polypeptide(L)'
;MPSPRLHVQETNEARSGYESDVSSKTSLDSDALDDEPTCKGGKKRPRGATSKSTKAVPKEIASTSSRGKRKGGHSSPAKKKRKARAEDDAEAEDVTDIDLKDGQEVVGKVVQAPQTGWGSNGQISQHTLDFLAQLRNPSCNERGWFKLHAEPVYRRCEKEFKEFIEAFSEMLVSVDPQIPPLPPKDVIHRIYRDIRFSNDKTPYKTGLSASFSRSGRKGIFAFFKPGDESIIAAGAWCPGKDELSTIRNHILHSPDRLREILSNPEFVANFGEPRPHPDGKRQSVFGHEDELKTAPKGVNKHHKDIDLLKCRSLAVSRTFTDEQVLSSGFIEQLKSVVRVLRPFVHCLNDMITLPVDGGSDGDGDQND
;
A
#
# COMPACT_ATOMS: atom_id res chain seq x y z
N MET A 1 -15.02 -47.67 61.28
CA MET A 1 -15.76 -48.77 60.63
C MET A 1 -16.51 -48.19 59.43
N PRO A 2 -16.69 -48.95 58.35
CA PRO A 2 -16.32 -48.59 56.97
C PRO A 2 -17.46 -48.07 56.07
N SER A 3 -17.08 -47.68 54.84
CA SER A 3 -17.85 -47.16 53.69
C SER A 3 -19.10 -47.97 53.30
N PRO A 4 -19.95 -47.44 52.38
CA PRO A 4 -19.70 -47.72 50.96
C PRO A 4 -20.00 -46.59 49.98
N ARG A 5 -19.20 -46.61 48.89
CA ARG A 5 -19.41 -45.95 47.60
C ARG A 5 -20.73 -46.39 46.95
N LEU A 6 -21.42 -45.45 46.30
CA LEU A 6 -22.30 -45.74 45.18
C LEU A 6 -21.93 -44.85 43.99
N HIS A 7 -21.74 -45.51 42.86
CA HIS A 7 -21.43 -44.96 41.55
C HIS A 7 -22.63 -44.19 41.00
N VAL A 8 -22.38 -43.01 40.44
CA VAL A 8 -23.29 -42.38 39.48
C VAL A 8 -22.56 -42.37 38.15
N GLN A 9 -23.13 -43.09 37.18
CA GLN A 9 -22.76 -43.04 35.77
C GLN A 9 -23.31 -41.73 35.20
N GLU A 10 -22.43 -40.83 34.77
CA GLU A 10 -22.80 -39.73 33.88
C GLU A 10 -22.42 -40.11 32.45
N THR A 11 -23.43 -40.07 31.59
CA THR A 11 -23.39 -40.35 30.17
C THR A 11 -22.58 -39.29 29.44
N ASN A 12 -21.57 -39.76 28.71
CA ASN A 12 -20.68 -38.94 27.91
C ASN A 12 -21.33 -38.71 26.53
N GLU A 13 -22.06 -37.61 26.35
CA GLU A 13 -22.51 -37.17 25.02
C GLU A 13 -21.44 -36.26 24.41
N ALA A 14 -20.83 -36.76 23.34
CA ALA A 14 -19.83 -36.10 22.53
C ALA A 14 -20.41 -34.85 21.86
N ARG A 15 -19.88 -33.68 22.20
CA ARG A 15 -20.03 -32.45 21.41
C ARG A 15 -18.68 -32.14 20.76
N SER A 16 -18.58 -32.47 19.48
CA SER A 16 -17.45 -32.10 18.63
C SER A 16 -17.44 -30.57 18.45
N GLY A 17 -16.53 -29.91 19.16
CA GLY A 17 -16.17 -28.52 18.91
C GLY A 17 -15.20 -28.45 17.75
N TYR A 18 -15.69 -27.98 16.60
CA TYR A 18 -14.86 -27.51 15.50
C TYR A 18 -14.02 -26.32 15.98
N GLU A 19 -12.75 -26.54 16.28
CA GLU A 19 -11.75 -25.47 16.32
C GLU A 19 -11.53 -24.99 14.88
N SER A 20 -12.02 -23.80 14.56
CA SER A 20 -11.70 -23.12 13.31
C SER A 20 -10.50 -22.21 13.54
N ASP A 21 -9.33 -22.80 13.33
CA ASP A 21 -8.05 -22.12 13.23
C ASP A 21 -8.04 -21.26 11.95
N VAL A 22 -8.57 -20.05 12.01
CA VAL A 22 -8.48 -19.07 10.91
C VAL A 22 -7.43 -18.03 11.28
N SER A 23 -6.16 -18.44 11.20
CA SER A 23 -5.04 -17.51 11.01
C SER A 23 -5.18 -16.88 9.62
N SER A 24 -6.05 -15.88 9.48
CA SER A 24 -6.13 -15.05 8.28
C SER A 24 -4.86 -14.21 8.19
N LYS A 25 -3.91 -14.67 7.37
CA LYS A 25 -2.75 -13.88 6.95
C LYS A 25 -3.24 -12.65 6.21
N THR A 26 -3.23 -11.50 6.86
CA THR A 26 -3.49 -10.20 6.22
C THR A 26 -2.30 -9.87 5.31
N SER A 27 -2.31 -10.36 4.07
CA SER A 27 -1.40 -9.85 3.05
C SER A 27 -1.86 -8.44 2.70
N LEU A 28 -1.16 -7.43 3.20
CA LEU A 28 -1.25 -6.08 2.64
C LEU A 28 -0.90 -6.21 1.16
N ASP A 29 -1.86 -5.92 0.28
CA ASP A 29 -1.70 -6.03 -1.18
C ASP A 29 -0.49 -5.18 -1.60
N SER A 30 0.61 -5.84 -1.97
CA SER A 30 1.90 -5.20 -2.27
C SER A 30 1.81 -4.20 -3.44
N ASP A 31 0.73 -4.26 -4.20
CA ASP A 31 0.38 -3.38 -5.32
C ASP A 31 0.04 -1.93 -4.92
N ALA A 32 -0.03 -1.60 -3.63
CA ALA A 32 -0.24 -0.23 -3.19
C ALA A 32 1.03 0.62 -3.18
N LEU A 33 2.22 0.01 -3.20
CA LEU A 33 3.51 0.70 -3.12
C LEU A 33 4.36 0.32 -4.33
N ASP A 34 4.01 0.88 -5.49
CA ASP A 34 4.69 0.61 -6.77
C ASP A 34 5.95 1.49 -6.88
N ASP A 35 7.09 0.93 -6.47
CA ASP A 35 8.47 1.23 -6.88
C ASP A 35 9.38 0.16 -6.21
N GLU A 36 9.72 -0.91 -6.93
CA GLU A 36 10.50 -2.09 -6.47
C GLU A 36 11.74 -1.76 -5.61
N PRO A 37 11.96 -2.44 -4.46
CA PRO A 37 12.39 -3.85 -4.47
C PRO A 37 11.51 -4.79 -3.64
N THR A 38 11.17 -5.96 -4.19
CA THR A 38 10.47 -7.03 -3.45
C THR A 38 11.13 -7.38 -2.10
N CYS A 39 10.37 -7.27 -1.01
CA CYS A 39 10.79 -7.67 0.34
C CYS A 39 11.02 -9.18 0.54
N LYS A 40 10.90 -10.00 -0.51
CA LYS A 40 10.98 -11.46 -0.41
C LYS A 40 12.45 -11.91 -0.29
N GLY A 41 12.77 -12.59 0.81
CA GLY A 41 14.05 -13.27 0.98
C GLY A 41 14.32 -14.21 -0.19
N GLY A 42 15.42 -13.99 -0.91
CA GLY A 42 15.80 -14.77 -2.09
C GLY A 42 15.89 -16.26 -1.75
N LYS A 43 14.89 -17.05 -2.17
CA LYS A 43 15.03 -18.50 -2.25
C LYS A 43 15.99 -18.81 -3.39
N LYS A 44 17.25 -19.13 -3.06
CA LYS A 44 18.20 -19.71 -4.01
C LYS A 44 17.57 -20.97 -4.59
N ARG A 45 17.27 -20.96 -5.90
CA ARG A 45 16.96 -22.18 -6.65
C ARG A 45 18.23 -23.03 -6.70
N PRO A 46 18.17 -24.35 -6.44
CA PRO A 46 19.34 -25.21 -6.62
C PRO A 46 19.71 -25.26 -8.10
N ARG A 47 20.99 -24.99 -8.40
CA ARG A 47 21.55 -25.14 -9.75
C ARG A 47 21.75 -26.64 -10.00
N GLY A 48 20.87 -27.22 -10.81
CA GLY A 48 21.08 -28.55 -11.39
C GLY A 48 22.08 -28.45 -12.54
N ALA A 49 23.18 -29.19 -12.44
CA ALA A 49 24.17 -29.34 -13.48
C ALA A 49 23.68 -30.33 -14.55
N THR A 50 23.75 -29.96 -15.83
CA THR A 50 23.93 -30.93 -16.92
C THR A 50 24.70 -30.29 -18.08
N SER A 51 25.79 -30.96 -18.41
CA SER A 51 26.69 -30.75 -19.54
C SER A 51 26.07 -31.19 -20.87
N LYS A 52 26.39 -30.49 -21.98
CA LYS A 52 26.94 -31.09 -23.21
C LYS A 52 27.37 -30.01 -24.22
N SER A 53 28.58 -30.22 -24.76
CA SER A 53 29.23 -29.56 -25.90
C SER A 53 28.46 -29.82 -27.21
N THR A 54 28.54 -29.01 -28.27
CA THR A 54 29.71 -28.85 -29.16
C THR A 54 29.64 -27.59 -30.04
N LYS A 55 30.83 -27.13 -30.46
CA LYS A 55 31.15 -26.02 -31.40
C LYS A 55 30.80 -26.35 -32.86
N ALA A 56 30.46 -25.33 -33.67
CA ALA A 56 31.17 -24.92 -34.91
C ALA A 56 30.45 -23.75 -35.63
N VAL A 57 31.22 -22.94 -36.36
CA VAL A 57 30.97 -21.61 -36.98
C VAL A 57 31.64 -21.69 -38.39
N PRO A 58 31.53 -20.76 -39.39
CA PRO A 58 30.42 -20.04 -40.08
C PRO A 58 30.54 -20.03 -41.66
N LYS A 59 29.72 -19.15 -42.32
CA LYS A 59 29.89 -18.38 -43.59
C LYS A 59 29.37 -18.96 -44.93
N GLU A 60 28.52 -18.19 -45.63
CA GLU A 60 28.75 -17.38 -46.87
C GLU A 60 27.39 -16.85 -47.41
N ILE A 61 27.17 -15.54 -47.63
CA ILE A 61 27.41 -14.66 -48.80
C ILE A 61 26.74 -15.12 -50.12
N ALA A 62 25.73 -14.35 -50.57
CA ALA A 62 25.39 -13.99 -51.96
C ALA A 62 24.05 -13.20 -51.91
N SER A 63 23.73 -12.17 -52.68
CA SER A 63 24.34 -11.54 -53.84
C SER A 63 23.71 -10.16 -54.06
N THR A 64 24.53 -9.25 -54.56
CA THR A 64 24.24 -7.92 -55.11
C THR A 64 23.21 -7.91 -56.25
N SER A 65 22.42 -6.83 -56.37
CA SER A 65 22.40 -6.01 -57.60
C SER A 65 21.66 -4.69 -57.37
N SER A 66 21.94 -3.74 -58.26
CA SER A 66 21.91 -2.30 -58.05
C SER A 66 20.91 -1.61 -58.98
N ARG A 67 20.73 -0.29 -58.73
CA ARG A 67 20.54 0.78 -59.73
C ARG A 67 19.11 1.33 -59.95
N GLY A 68 18.84 2.47 -59.28
CA GLY A 68 18.78 3.76 -59.98
C GLY A 68 17.43 4.38 -60.41
N LYS A 69 17.16 5.58 -59.83
CA LYS A 69 16.55 6.81 -60.40
C LYS A 69 15.01 6.99 -60.53
N ARG A 70 14.54 7.98 -59.73
CA ARG A 70 13.79 9.22 -60.07
C ARG A 70 12.24 9.27 -60.16
N LYS A 71 11.71 10.23 -59.37
CA LYS A 71 10.66 11.26 -59.59
C LYS A 71 9.16 10.96 -59.36
N GLY A 72 8.50 11.95 -58.75
CA GLY A 72 7.05 12.19 -58.62
C GLY A 72 6.59 11.99 -57.16
N GLY A 73 5.94 12.90 -56.43
CA GLY A 73 5.14 14.08 -56.78
C GLY A 73 3.73 13.90 -56.20
N HIS A 74 3.25 14.87 -55.40
CA HIS A 74 1.89 15.03 -54.80
C HIS A 74 1.57 14.22 -53.52
N SER A 75 0.79 14.69 -52.56
CA SER A 75 0.35 16.02 -52.07
C SER A 75 -0.54 15.75 -50.84
N SER A 76 -0.33 16.43 -49.72
CA SER A 76 -1.28 16.44 -48.59
C SER A 76 -2.51 17.31 -48.90
N PRO A 77 -3.67 17.06 -48.28
CA PRO A 77 -4.65 18.13 -48.07
C PRO A 77 -4.86 18.44 -46.59
N ALA A 78 -4.85 19.74 -46.31
CA ALA A 78 -5.16 20.36 -45.03
C ALA A 78 -6.64 20.72 -44.91
N LYS A 79 -7.12 20.72 -43.65
CA LYS A 79 -8.11 21.61 -43.00
C LYS A 79 -9.50 21.82 -43.63
N LYS A 80 -10.53 21.61 -42.81
CA LYS A 80 -11.73 22.48 -42.81
C LYS A 80 -12.22 22.77 -41.39
N LYS A 81 -12.11 24.06 -41.00
CA LYS A 81 -12.74 24.73 -39.85
C LYS A 81 -14.25 24.90 -40.09
N ARG A 82 -15.10 24.69 -39.08
CA ARG A 82 -16.36 25.44 -38.80
C ARG A 82 -16.53 25.46 -37.27
N LYS A 83 -16.32 26.60 -36.60
CA LYS A 83 -17.22 27.74 -36.33
C LYS A 83 -18.09 27.46 -35.09
N ALA A 84 -17.75 28.14 -34.00
CA ALA A 84 -18.47 28.18 -32.74
C ALA A 84 -19.72 29.08 -32.82
N ARG A 85 -20.74 28.72 -32.05
CA ARG A 85 -21.78 29.62 -31.53
C ARG A 85 -22.29 29.04 -30.20
N ALA A 86 -22.27 29.87 -29.15
CA ALA A 86 -23.03 29.72 -27.91
C ALA A 86 -24.48 30.20 -28.17
N GLU A 87 -25.56 29.96 -27.42
CA GLU A 87 -25.89 29.54 -26.05
C GLU A 87 -27.19 28.72 -26.16
N ASP A 88 -27.56 27.92 -25.14
CA ASP A 88 -28.89 27.96 -24.48
C ASP A 88 -29.09 26.73 -23.58
N ASP A 89 -29.73 27.00 -22.44
CA ASP A 89 -30.22 26.08 -21.41
C ASP A 89 -30.93 24.85 -21.98
N ALA A 90 -30.61 23.68 -21.43
CA ALA A 90 -31.41 22.47 -21.62
C ALA A 90 -31.59 21.78 -20.26
N GLU A 91 -32.80 21.93 -19.75
CA GLU A 91 -33.47 21.07 -18.78
C GLU A 91 -33.01 19.61 -18.89
N ALA A 92 -32.79 18.97 -17.74
CA ALA A 92 -32.50 17.55 -17.64
C ALA A 92 -33.78 16.75 -17.98
N GLU A 93 -33.99 16.48 -19.27
CA GLU A 93 -34.98 15.48 -19.68
C GLU A 93 -34.46 14.08 -19.34
N ASP A 94 -35.31 13.32 -18.64
CA ASP A 94 -35.12 11.93 -18.27
C ASP A 94 -35.07 11.06 -19.54
N VAL A 95 -33.87 10.78 -20.05
CA VAL A 95 -33.68 9.96 -21.26
C VAL A 95 -33.86 8.48 -20.89
N THR A 96 -35.11 8.03 -20.72
CA THR A 96 -35.42 6.62 -20.44
C THR A 96 -35.78 5.77 -21.66
N ASP A 97 -35.73 6.31 -22.88
CA ASP A 97 -35.94 5.49 -24.09
C ASP A 97 -34.81 5.71 -25.11
N ILE A 98 -33.80 4.83 -25.05
CA ILE A 98 -32.85 4.65 -26.14
C ILE A 98 -33.42 3.56 -27.05
N ASP A 99 -33.87 3.95 -28.24
CA ASP A 99 -34.30 3.01 -29.28
C ASP A 99 -33.12 2.11 -29.70
N LEU A 100 -33.12 0.88 -29.18
CA LEU A 100 -32.17 -0.16 -29.56
C LEU A 100 -32.44 -0.56 -31.01
N LYS A 101 -31.40 -0.55 -31.85
CA LYS A 101 -31.48 -1.08 -33.22
C LYS A 101 -31.70 -2.60 -33.15
N ASP A 102 -32.48 -3.12 -34.10
CA ASP A 102 -32.77 -4.56 -34.22
C ASP A 102 -31.48 -5.40 -34.11
N GLY A 103 -31.40 -6.20 -33.04
CA GLY A 103 -30.26 -7.07 -32.72
C GLY A 103 -29.38 -6.65 -31.53
N GLN A 104 -29.70 -5.55 -30.83
CA GLN A 104 -28.96 -5.10 -29.66
C GLN A 104 -29.71 -5.44 -28.37
N GLU A 105 -29.23 -6.44 -27.62
CA GLU A 105 -29.82 -6.85 -26.33
C GLU A 105 -29.28 -5.98 -25.17
N VAL A 106 -30.15 -5.61 -24.23
CA VAL A 106 -29.75 -4.94 -22.99
C VAL A 106 -29.05 -5.95 -22.08
N VAL A 107 -27.72 -5.94 -22.11
CA VAL A 107 -26.89 -6.79 -21.24
C VAL A 107 -26.84 -6.17 -19.83
N GLY A 108 -27.95 -6.27 -19.09
CA GLY A 108 -28.03 -5.96 -17.66
C GLY A 108 -28.54 -4.55 -17.29
N LYS A 109 -29.33 -4.47 -16.21
CA LYS A 109 -29.82 -3.21 -15.63
C LYS A 109 -28.72 -2.59 -14.76
N VAL A 110 -28.41 -1.31 -15.00
CA VAL A 110 -27.43 -0.59 -14.18
C VAL A 110 -28.00 -0.32 -12.79
N VAL A 111 -27.30 -0.75 -11.73
CA VAL A 111 -27.69 -0.46 -10.34
C VAL A 111 -27.33 0.99 -10.01
N GLN A 112 -28.33 1.76 -9.58
CA GLN A 112 -28.12 3.14 -9.16
C GLN A 112 -27.50 3.20 -7.76
N ALA A 113 -26.68 4.23 -7.52
CA ALA A 113 -26.13 4.47 -6.19
C ALA A 113 -27.23 4.93 -5.20
N PRO A 114 -27.15 4.56 -3.92
CA PRO A 114 -28.02 5.15 -2.88
C PRO A 114 -27.99 6.68 -2.94
N GLN A 115 -29.12 7.35 -2.72
CA GLN A 115 -29.18 8.81 -2.75
C GLN A 115 -28.91 9.46 -1.38
N THR A 116 -29.14 8.73 -0.29
CA THR A 116 -28.98 9.17 1.10
C THR A 116 -27.97 8.28 1.84
N GLY A 117 -27.56 8.68 3.06
CA GLY A 117 -26.67 7.86 3.91
C GLY A 117 -25.16 8.02 3.65
N TRP A 118 -24.77 8.98 2.81
CA TRP A 118 -23.36 9.32 2.55
C TRP A 118 -22.77 10.17 3.67
N GLY A 119 -21.45 10.11 3.81
CA GLY A 119 -20.70 10.88 4.79
C GLY A 119 -20.79 12.37 4.50
N SER A 120 -20.70 13.19 5.55
CA SER A 120 -20.45 14.62 5.38
C SER A 120 -19.00 14.87 4.93
N ASN A 121 -18.67 16.08 4.50
CA ASN A 121 -17.33 16.41 4.03
C ASN A 121 -16.27 16.02 5.08
N GLY A 122 -15.28 15.20 4.69
CA GLY A 122 -14.26 14.71 5.62
C GLY A 122 -14.61 13.41 6.35
N GLN A 123 -15.66 12.67 5.97
CA GLN A 123 -16.05 11.40 6.61
C GLN A 123 -16.22 10.26 5.61
N ILE A 124 -15.88 9.04 6.04
CA ILE A 124 -16.16 7.81 5.31
C ILE A 124 -17.52 7.26 5.79
N SER A 125 -18.39 6.87 4.87
CA SER A 125 -19.69 6.29 5.19
C SER A 125 -19.70 4.77 5.20
N GLN A 126 -20.77 4.21 5.78
CA GLN A 126 -21.04 2.78 5.73
C GLN A 126 -21.14 2.27 4.29
N HIS A 127 -21.68 3.07 3.36
CA HIS A 127 -21.78 2.68 1.95
C HIS A 127 -20.41 2.41 1.31
N THR A 128 -19.40 3.22 1.66
CA THR A 128 -18.04 2.99 1.17
C THR A 128 -17.47 1.68 1.72
N LEU A 129 -17.63 1.40 3.01
CA LEU A 129 -17.17 0.13 3.61
C LEU A 129 -17.94 -1.08 3.07
N ASP A 130 -19.25 -0.97 2.89
CA ASP A 130 -20.10 -2.03 2.32
C ASP A 130 -19.71 -2.35 0.88
N PHE A 131 -19.45 -1.32 0.06
CA PHE A 131 -18.97 -1.51 -1.31
C PHE A 131 -17.62 -2.25 -1.32
N LEU A 132 -16.68 -1.85 -0.47
CA LEU A 132 -15.39 -2.53 -0.34
C LEU A 132 -15.56 -3.97 0.18
N ALA A 133 -16.55 -4.22 1.03
CA ALA A 133 -16.87 -5.55 1.52
C ALA A 133 -17.43 -6.44 0.41
N GLN A 134 -18.27 -5.89 -0.47
CA GLN A 134 -18.74 -6.61 -1.66
C GLN A 134 -17.57 -7.02 -2.55
N LEU A 135 -16.57 -6.16 -2.76
CA LEU A 135 -15.38 -6.50 -3.56
C LEU A 135 -14.53 -7.64 -2.98
N ARG A 136 -14.71 -8.00 -1.69
CA ARG A 136 -14.07 -9.18 -1.09
C ARG A 136 -14.67 -10.48 -1.61
N ASN A 137 -15.90 -10.47 -2.11
CA ASN A 137 -16.51 -11.62 -2.76
C ASN A 137 -15.98 -11.72 -4.21
N PRO A 138 -15.32 -12.82 -4.61
CA PRO A 138 -14.79 -12.97 -5.96
C PRO A 138 -15.84 -12.77 -7.07
N SER A 139 -17.10 -13.17 -6.86
CA SER A 139 -18.17 -12.96 -7.85
C SER A 139 -18.56 -11.50 -8.03
N CYS A 140 -18.27 -10.66 -7.03
CA CYS A 140 -18.42 -9.20 -7.07
C CYS A 140 -17.10 -8.50 -7.40
N ASN A 141 -16.05 -9.23 -7.78
CA ASN A 141 -14.76 -8.67 -8.19
C ASN A 141 -14.44 -9.14 -9.62
N GLU A 142 -15.35 -8.84 -10.53
CA GLU A 142 -15.21 -9.10 -11.96
C GLU A 142 -15.56 -7.85 -12.76
N ARG A 143 -14.89 -7.66 -13.91
CA ARG A 143 -15.08 -6.45 -14.73
C ARG A 143 -16.51 -6.29 -15.24
N GLY A 144 -17.20 -7.39 -15.54
CA GLY A 144 -18.59 -7.38 -16.01
C GLY A 144 -19.54 -6.94 -14.90
N TRP A 145 -19.41 -7.53 -13.71
CA TRP A 145 -20.17 -7.14 -12.53
C TRP A 145 -19.94 -5.66 -12.19
N PHE A 146 -18.68 -5.21 -12.18
CA PHE A 146 -18.33 -3.85 -11.81
C PHE A 146 -19.01 -2.81 -12.70
N LYS A 147 -18.94 -2.98 -14.03
CA LYS A 147 -19.55 -2.06 -15.00
C LYS A 147 -21.07 -1.95 -14.84
N LEU A 148 -21.74 -3.06 -14.55
CA LEU A 148 -23.19 -3.12 -14.51
C LEU A 148 -23.77 -2.77 -13.12
N HIS A 149 -23.11 -3.17 -12.04
CA HIS A 149 -23.71 -3.13 -10.70
C HIS A 149 -22.98 -2.19 -9.73
N ALA A 150 -21.71 -1.88 -10.01
CA ALA A 150 -20.83 -1.28 -9.01
C ALA A 150 -20.30 0.10 -9.42
N GLU A 151 -20.25 0.42 -10.72
CA GLU A 151 -19.64 1.66 -11.19
C GLU A 151 -20.34 2.91 -10.61
N PRO A 152 -21.67 3.06 -10.62
CA PRO A 152 -22.33 4.23 -10.02
C PRO A 152 -22.03 4.38 -8.52
N VAL A 153 -22.06 3.26 -7.78
CA VAL A 153 -21.73 3.23 -6.34
C VAL A 153 -20.27 3.61 -6.13
N TYR A 154 -19.36 3.03 -6.91
CA TYR A 154 -17.94 3.32 -6.86
C TYR A 154 -17.64 4.79 -7.13
N ARG A 155 -18.27 5.43 -8.14
CA ARG A 155 -18.05 6.85 -8.41
C ARG A 155 -18.41 7.72 -7.22
N ARG A 156 -19.45 7.35 -6.47
CA ARG A 156 -19.85 8.06 -5.28
C ARG A 156 -18.90 7.80 -4.10
N CYS A 157 -18.47 6.55 -3.90
CA CYS A 157 -17.43 6.20 -2.92
C CYS A 157 -16.09 6.90 -3.23
N GLU A 158 -15.71 6.98 -4.51
CA GLU A 158 -14.50 7.66 -4.97
C GLU A 158 -14.57 9.17 -4.69
N LYS A 159 -15.75 9.78 -4.86
CA LYS A 159 -15.97 11.19 -4.52
C LYS A 159 -15.87 11.42 -3.01
N GLU A 160 -16.56 10.63 -2.19
CA GLU A 160 -16.50 10.70 -0.74
C GLU A 160 -15.06 10.51 -0.23
N PHE A 161 -14.33 9.53 -0.79
CA PHE A 161 -12.95 9.29 -0.43
C PHE A 161 -12.04 10.47 -0.79
N LYS A 162 -12.27 11.16 -1.92
CA LYS A 162 -11.53 12.39 -2.26
C LYS A 162 -11.77 13.48 -1.23
N GLU A 163 -13.03 13.74 -0.87
CA GLU A 163 -13.42 14.72 0.15
C GLU A 163 -12.78 14.39 1.52
N PHE A 164 -12.81 13.11 1.92
CA PHE A 164 -12.11 12.63 3.11
C PHE A 164 -10.61 12.91 3.07
N ILE A 165 -9.96 12.59 1.94
CA ILE A 165 -8.51 12.78 1.78
C ILE A 165 -8.14 14.25 1.69
N GLU A 166 -8.99 15.14 1.17
CA GLU A 166 -8.78 16.60 1.23
C GLU A 166 -8.71 17.07 2.69
N ALA A 167 -9.73 16.74 3.49
CA ALA A 167 -9.76 17.10 4.91
C ALA A 167 -8.59 16.46 5.70
N PHE A 168 -8.24 15.21 5.40
CA PHE A 168 -7.08 14.56 6.00
C PHE A 168 -5.76 15.23 5.60
N SER A 169 -5.61 15.65 4.34
CA SER A 169 -4.43 16.35 3.84
C SER A 169 -4.25 17.71 4.53
N GLU A 170 -5.32 18.49 4.67
CA GLU A 170 -5.29 19.77 5.40
C GLU A 170 -4.82 19.58 6.84
N MET A 171 -5.37 18.55 7.52
CA MET A 171 -4.93 18.18 8.85
C MET A 171 -3.45 17.77 8.87
N LEU A 172 -3.00 16.92 7.95
CA LEU A 172 -1.60 16.48 7.87
C LEU A 172 -0.63 17.66 7.73
N VAL A 173 -0.92 18.60 6.83
CA VAL A 173 -0.11 19.82 6.61
C VAL A 173 -0.06 20.67 7.89
N SER A 174 -1.16 20.75 8.65
CA SER A 174 -1.20 21.47 9.92
C SER A 174 -0.30 20.86 11.01
N VAL A 175 -0.10 19.53 10.97
CA VAL A 175 0.73 18.79 11.95
C VAL A 175 2.19 18.73 11.51
N ASP A 176 2.43 18.51 10.22
CA ASP A 176 3.75 18.41 9.62
C ASP A 176 3.86 19.31 8.37
N PRO A 177 4.38 20.54 8.53
CA PRO A 177 4.57 21.47 7.42
C PRO A 177 5.56 21.00 6.35
N GLN A 178 6.31 19.91 6.58
CA GLN A 178 7.19 19.34 5.55
C GLN A 178 6.42 18.55 4.50
N ILE A 179 5.17 18.16 4.76
CA ILE A 179 4.29 17.52 3.79
C ILE A 179 3.69 18.62 2.91
N PRO A 180 3.92 18.61 1.59
CA PRO A 180 3.31 19.59 0.70
C PRO A 180 1.81 19.33 0.56
N PRO A 181 0.99 20.40 0.42
CA PRO A 181 -0.40 20.23 0.02
C PRO A 181 -0.44 19.76 -1.43
N LEU A 182 -0.80 18.49 -1.63
CA LEU A 182 -0.95 17.87 -2.94
C LEU A 182 -2.44 17.63 -3.24
N PRO A 183 -2.87 17.75 -4.50
CA PRO A 183 -4.26 17.47 -4.84
C PRO A 183 -4.55 15.97 -4.65
N PRO A 184 -5.78 15.57 -4.29
CA PRO A 184 -6.12 14.18 -3.96
C PRO A 184 -5.73 13.15 -5.02
N LYS A 185 -5.80 13.52 -6.30
CA LYS A 185 -5.40 12.66 -7.43
C LYS A 185 -3.94 12.19 -7.38
N ASP A 186 -3.06 12.97 -6.75
CA ASP A 186 -1.63 12.69 -6.69
C ASP A 186 -1.26 11.82 -5.48
N VAL A 187 -2.10 11.83 -4.44
CA VAL A 187 -1.91 11.04 -3.21
C VAL A 187 -2.75 9.76 -3.19
N ILE A 188 -3.94 9.75 -3.80
CA ILE A 188 -4.82 8.59 -3.87
C ILE A 188 -4.28 7.55 -4.84
N HIS A 189 -4.39 6.28 -4.45
CA HIS A 189 -4.02 5.14 -5.28
C HIS A 189 -5.23 4.63 -6.07
N ARG A 190 -4.97 4.10 -7.27
CA ARG A 190 -6.01 3.47 -8.09
C ARG A 190 -6.59 2.24 -7.39
N ILE A 191 -7.91 2.03 -7.53
CA ILE A 191 -8.59 0.82 -7.07
C ILE A 191 -8.21 -0.42 -7.88
N TYR A 192 -7.74 -0.26 -9.11
CA TYR A 192 -7.35 -1.38 -9.98
C TYR A 192 -6.05 -2.04 -9.49
N ARG A 193 -5.98 -3.37 -9.57
CA ARG A 193 -4.77 -4.16 -9.29
C ARG A 193 -3.93 -4.37 -10.54
N ASP A 194 -2.64 -4.65 -10.38
CA ASP A 194 -1.79 -5.20 -11.44
C ASP A 194 -1.77 -6.73 -11.34
N ILE A 195 -2.67 -7.35 -12.11
CA ILE A 195 -2.87 -8.80 -12.07
C ILE A 195 -1.93 -9.58 -13.02
N ARG A 196 -0.98 -8.93 -13.71
CA ARG A 196 -0.15 -9.58 -14.74
C ARG A 196 0.67 -10.73 -14.14
N PHE A 197 1.26 -10.49 -12.97
CA PHE A 197 2.15 -11.44 -12.29
C PHE A 197 1.56 -12.08 -11.04
N SER A 198 0.34 -11.67 -10.64
CA SER A 198 -0.35 -12.25 -9.48
C SER A 198 -1.00 -13.59 -9.84
N ASN A 199 -1.00 -14.53 -8.90
CA ASN A 199 -1.80 -15.76 -9.01
C ASN A 199 -3.29 -15.46 -8.85
N ASP A 200 -3.62 -14.48 -8.02
CA ASP A 200 -4.97 -13.96 -7.85
C ASP A 200 -5.27 -12.95 -8.98
N LYS A 201 -6.32 -13.24 -9.75
CA LYS A 201 -6.73 -12.45 -10.92
C LYS A 201 -7.86 -11.47 -10.66
N THR A 202 -8.25 -11.26 -9.40
CA THR A 202 -9.24 -10.24 -9.06
C THR A 202 -8.74 -8.84 -9.48
N PRO A 203 -9.48 -8.13 -10.35
CA PRO A 203 -9.04 -6.87 -10.97
C PRO A 203 -9.08 -5.65 -10.03
N TYR A 204 -9.83 -5.69 -8.93
CA TYR A 204 -10.03 -4.56 -8.02
C TYR A 204 -9.48 -4.85 -6.63
N LYS A 205 -8.90 -3.83 -5.99
CA LYS A 205 -8.50 -3.82 -4.58
C LYS A 205 -9.74 -3.83 -3.70
N THR A 206 -9.65 -4.47 -2.55
CA THR A 206 -10.72 -4.56 -1.54
C THR A 206 -10.65 -3.42 -0.51
N GLY A 207 -9.93 -2.35 -0.84
CA GLY A 207 -9.76 -1.17 -0.01
C GLY A 207 -9.29 0.04 -0.83
N LEU A 208 -9.42 1.22 -0.23
CA LEU A 208 -8.96 2.48 -0.79
C LEU A 208 -7.70 2.93 -0.05
N SER A 209 -6.67 3.36 -0.77
CA SER A 209 -5.43 3.86 -0.17
C SER A 209 -5.02 5.23 -0.68
N ALA A 210 -4.26 5.92 0.16
CA ALA A 210 -3.54 7.14 -0.19
C ALA A 210 -2.16 7.15 0.48
N SER A 211 -1.19 7.79 -0.15
CA SER A 211 0.16 8.00 0.39
C SER A 211 0.52 9.49 0.38
N PHE A 212 1.15 9.94 1.46
CA PHE A 212 1.55 11.33 1.68
C PHE A 212 3.06 11.39 1.95
N SER A 213 3.79 12.12 1.12
CA SER A 213 5.23 12.33 1.29
C SER A 213 5.65 13.65 0.66
N ARG A 214 6.87 14.10 0.97
CA ARG A 214 7.45 15.32 0.35
C ARG A 214 7.50 15.24 -1.18
N SER A 215 7.61 14.03 -1.73
CA SER A 215 7.68 13.74 -3.17
C SER A 215 6.44 12.98 -3.71
N GLY A 216 5.37 12.87 -2.92
CA GLY A 216 4.15 12.14 -3.28
C GLY A 216 3.99 10.81 -2.55
N ARG A 217 4.04 9.66 -3.26
CA ARG A 217 3.51 8.38 -2.74
C ARG A 217 4.44 7.56 -1.81
N LYS A 218 5.46 8.16 -1.18
CA LYS A 218 6.53 7.46 -0.42
C LYS A 218 6.65 7.88 1.05
N GLY A 219 5.56 7.92 1.81
CA GLY A 219 5.59 8.42 3.20
C GLY A 219 4.50 7.81 4.08
N ILE A 220 3.69 8.65 4.72
CA ILE A 220 2.54 8.18 5.50
C ILE A 220 1.57 7.50 4.53
N PHE A 221 1.24 6.25 4.79
CA PHE A 221 0.32 5.43 4.01
C PHE A 221 -0.97 5.23 4.80
N ALA A 222 -2.10 5.56 4.20
CA ALA A 222 -3.42 5.28 4.75
C ALA A 222 -4.13 4.25 3.85
N PHE A 223 -4.72 3.23 4.45
CA PHE A 223 -5.49 2.21 3.74
C PHE A 223 -6.76 1.87 4.50
N PHE A 224 -7.89 2.11 3.87
CA PHE A 224 -9.21 1.90 4.45
C PHE A 224 -9.85 0.68 3.80
N LYS A 225 -10.18 -0.30 4.63
CA LYS A 225 -10.85 -1.54 4.23
C LYS A 225 -11.74 -2.07 5.37
N PRO A 226 -12.83 -2.75 5.04
CA PRO A 226 -13.79 -3.24 6.02
C PRO A 226 -13.26 -4.44 6.80
N GLY A 227 -13.84 -4.67 7.98
CA GLY A 227 -13.53 -5.79 8.88
C GLY A 227 -12.53 -5.44 9.96
N ASP A 228 -12.48 -4.17 10.40
CA ASP A 228 -11.54 -3.66 11.41
C ASP A 228 -10.07 -3.73 10.98
N GLU A 229 -9.85 -3.67 9.66
CA GLU A 229 -8.52 -3.83 9.06
C GLU A 229 -7.99 -2.53 8.42
N SER A 230 -8.64 -1.39 8.69
CA SER A 230 -8.18 -0.08 8.24
C SER A 230 -6.89 0.30 8.95
N ILE A 231 -5.91 0.88 8.26
CA ILE A 231 -4.60 1.20 8.81
C ILE A 231 -4.09 2.59 8.43
N ILE A 232 -3.29 3.16 9.32
CA ILE A 232 -2.29 4.15 8.98
C ILE A 232 -0.91 3.56 9.23
N ALA A 233 0.03 3.76 8.30
CA ALA A 233 1.39 3.28 8.40
C ALA A 233 2.37 4.39 8.03
N ALA A 234 3.58 4.33 8.57
CA ALA A 234 4.64 5.27 8.22
C ALA A 234 6.02 4.67 8.46
N GLY A 235 7.03 5.29 7.84
CA GLY A 235 8.43 4.91 7.94
C GLY A 235 9.00 4.40 6.61
N ALA A 236 10.11 3.69 6.69
CA ALA A 236 10.81 3.13 5.54
C ALA A 236 10.37 1.68 5.30
N TRP A 237 9.38 1.48 4.43
CA TRP A 237 8.91 0.16 4.01
C TRP A 237 9.72 -0.36 2.82
N CYS A 238 10.38 -1.50 2.96
CA CYS A 238 11.24 -2.10 1.93
C CYS A 238 12.14 -1.08 1.19
N PRO A 239 12.88 -0.20 1.89
CA PRO A 239 13.71 0.82 1.25
C PRO A 239 14.74 0.20 0.31
N GLY A 240 15.19 1.01 -0.65
CA GLY A 240 16.25 0.61 -1.57
C GLY A 240 17.52 0.19 -0.83
N LYS A 241 18.38 -0.60 -1.50
CA LYS A 241 19.62 -1.10 -0.88
C LYS A 241 20.48 0.03 -0.30
N ASP A 242 20.59 1.14 -1.03
CA ASP A 242 21.44 2.26 -0.65
C ASP A 242 20.83 3.06 0.51
N GLU A 243 19.53 3.38 0.45
CA GLU A 243 18.78 4.00 1.55
C GLU A 243 18.89 3.18 2.85
N LEU A 244 18.66 1.86 2.75
CA LEU A 244 18.76 0.96 3.90
C LEU A 244 20.20 0.89 4.44
N SER A 245 21.20 1.01 3.58
CA SER A 245 22.60 1.07 3.99
C SER A 245 22.89 2.37 4.75
N THR A 246 22.38 3.51 4.28
CA THR A 246 22.53 4.80 4.95
C THR A 246 21.87 4.79 6.33
N ILE A 247 20.63 4.28 6.42
CA ILE A 247 19.92 4.13 7.70
C ILE A 247 20.73 3.26 8.67
N ARG A 248 21.25 2.11 8.21
CA ARG A 248 22.09 1.24 9.06
C ARG A 248 23.38 1.92 9.50
N ASN A 249 24.03 2.67 8.61
CA ASN A 249 25.24 3.43 8.97
C ASN A 249 24.93 4.47 10.05
N HIS A 250 23.81 5.18 9.95
CA HIS A 250 23.42 6.13 10.98
C HIS A 250 23.10 5.44 12.31
N ILE A 251 22.42 4.29 12.29
CA ILE A 251 22.15 3.48 13.50
C ILE A 251 23.46 3.01 14.17
N LEU A 252 24.50 2.67 13.39
CA LEU A 252 25.80 2.26 13.94
C LEU A 252 26.48 3.38 14.74
N HIS A 253 26.34 4.64 14.31
CA HIS A 253 27.05 5.77 14.92
C HIS A 253 26.19 6.52 15.95
N SER A 254 24.89 6.65 15.70
CA SER A 254 23.98 7.48 16.50
C SER A 254 22.56 6.88 16.55
N PRO A 255 22.35 5.82 17.34
CA PRO A 255 21.04 5.16 17.48
C PRO A 255 20.11 5.87 18.46
N ASP A 256 20.63 6.74 19.33
CA ASP A 256 19.95 7.21 20.54
C ASP A 256 18.63 7.92 20.23
N ARG A 257 18.62 8.86 19.27
CA ARG A 257 17.39 9.55 18.83
C ARG A 257 16.30 8.59 18.37
N LEU A 258 16.66 7.55 17.60
CA LEU A 258 15.69 6.56 17.13
C LEU A 258 15.16 5.72 18.30
N ARG A 259 16.04 5.30 19.22
CA ARG A 259 15.63 4.54 20.40
C ARG A 259 14.74 5.34 21.35
N GLU A 260 15.04 6.61 21.57
CA GLU A 260 14.20 7.52 22.36
C GLU A 260 12.80 7.64 21.77
N ILE A 261 12.68 7.79 20.45
CA ILE A 261 11.38 7.84 19.77
C ILE A 261 10.63 6.51 19.94
N LEU A 262 11.29 5.38 19.71
CA LEU A 262 10.66 4.06 19.80
C LEU A 262 10.27 3.65 21.23
N SER A 263 10.91 4.25 22.24
CA SER A 263 10.61 4.01 23.66
C SER A 263 9.70 5.07 24.28
N ASN A 264 9.32 6.11 23.52
CA ASN A 264 8.42 7.15 24.01
C ASN A 264 7.06 6.55 24.41
N PRO A 265 6.50 6.89 25.59
CA PRO A 265 5.23 6.32 26.05
C PRO A 265 4.04 6.51 25.09
N GLU A 266 3.95 7.66 24.43
CA GLU A 266 2.89 7.92 23.44
C GLU A 266 3.11 7.08 22.17
N PHE A 267 4.36 6.91 21.74
CA PHE A 267 4.70 6.03 20.63
C PHE A 267 4.34 4.58 20.95
N VAL A 268 4.73 4.09 22.13
CA VAL A 268 4.43 2.74 22.60
C VAL A 268 2.92 2.50 22.75
N ALA A 269 2.16 3.50 23.21
CA ALA A 269 0.70 3.39 23.29
C ALA A 269 0.02 3.21 21.92
N ASN A 270 0.62 3.74 20.84
CA ASN A 270 0.07 3.67 19.50
C ASN A 270 0.59 2.47 18.68
N PHE A 271 1.85 2.11 18.88
CA PHE A 271 2.62 1.21 18.01
C PHE A 271 3.22 0.02 18.78
N GLY A 272 2.93 -0.10 20.08
CA GLY A 272 3.45 -1.17 20.91
C GLY A 272 4.90 -0.96 21.31
N GLU A 273 5.40 -1.88 22.13
CA GLU A 273 6.76 -1.80 22.66
C GLU A 273 7.82 -1.94 21.55
N PRO A 274 9.06 -1.45 21.78
CA PRO A 274 10.19 -1.63 20.87
C PRO A 274 10.73 -3.07 20.92
N ARG A 275 9.85 -4.06 20.71
CA ARG A 275 10.09 -5.50 20.71
C ARG A 275 9.16 -6.16 19.70
N PRO A 276 9.46 -7.40 19.26
CA PRO A 276 8.54 -8.19 18.44
C PRO A 276 7.14 -8.26 19.08
N HIS A 277 6.11 -7.90 18.33
CA HIS A 277 4.73 -8.00 18.81
C HIS A 277 4.36 -9.48 19.02
N PRO A 278 3.68 -9.87 20.13
CA PRO A 278 3.33 -11.26 20.42
C PRO A 278 2.51 -11.91 19.30
N ASP A 279 1.53 -11.18 18.75
CA ASP A 279 0.71 -11.63 17.62
C ASP A 279 1.39 -11.50 16.23
N GLY A 280 2.66 -11.06 16.17
CA GLY A 280 3.35 -10.81 14.89
C GLY A 280 2.82 -9.62 14.08
N LYS A 281 2.01 -8.74 14.68
CA LYS A 281 1.48 -7.53 14.04
C LYS A 281 2.57 -6.48 13.82
N ARG A 282 2.48 -5.72 12.72
CA ARG A 282 3.39 -4.61 12.38
C ARG A 282 3.07 -3.31 13.10
N GLN A 283 2.79 -3.41 14.39
CA GLN A 283 2.71 -2.23 15.24
C GLN A 283 4.12 -1.71 15.56
N SER A 284 5.08 -2.60 15.83
CA SER A 284 6.47 -2.24 16.08
C SER A 284 7.34 -2.37 14.82
N VAL A 285 8.52 -1.74 14.82
CA VAL A 285 9.53 -1.93 13.76
C VAL A 285 10.19 -3.32 13.79
N PHE A 286 9.99 -4.06 14.90
CA PHE A 286 10.60 -5.36 15.16
C PHE A 286 9.62 -6.54 14.99
N GLY A 287 10.17 -7.74 14.84
CA GLY A 287 9.46 -9.02 14.84
C GLY A 287 8.93 -9.48 13.48
N HIS A 288 9.43 -8.92 12.38
CA HIS A 288 8.85 -9.17 11.06
C HIS A 288 9.56 -10.25 10.25
N GLU A 289 8.80 -10.92 9.37
CA GLU A 289 9.33 -12.01 8.52
C GLU A 289 10.44 -11.55 7.56
N ASP A 290 10.49 -10.26 7.21
CA ASP A 290 11.51 -9.66 6.36
C ASP A 290 12.84 -9.41 7.10
N GLU A 291 12.89 -9.54 8.43
CA GLU A 291 14.11 -9.34 9.20
C GLU A 291 15.23 -10.31 8.85
N LEU A 292 16.47 -9.82 8.99
CA LEU A 292 17.64 -10.65 8.81
C LEU A 292 17.82 -11.62 9.98
N LYS A 293 17.93 -12.91 9.66
CA LYS A 293 18.27 -13.96 10.65
C LYS A 293 19.64 -13.74 11.30
N THR A 294 20.59 -13.17 10.55
CA THR A 294 21.97 -12.94 10.96
C THR A 294 22.33 -11.45 10.86
N ALA A 295 23.44 -11.05 11.48
CA ALA A 295 23.96 -9.70 11.33
C ALA A 295 24.15 -9.31 9.85
N PRO A 296 23.88 -8.04 9.48
CA PRO A 296 24.25 -7.51 8.17
C PRO A 296 25.75 -7.68 7.89
N LYS A 297 26.12 -7.73 6.61
CA LYS A 297 27.52 -7.83 6.21
C LYS A 297 28.31 -6.63 6.74
N GLY A 298 29.43 -6.89 7.43
CA GLY A 298 30.30 -5.85 7.99
C GLY A 298 29.91 -5.39 9.40
N VAL A 299 28.79 -5.87 9.95
CA VAL A 299 28.37 -5.54 11.32
C VAL A 299 28.76 -6.66 12.28
N ASN A 300 29.29 -6.30 13.45
CA ASN A 300 29.56 -7.25 14.52
C ASN A 300 28.26 -7.91 15.00
N LYS A 301 28.24 -9.24 15.13
CA LYS A 301 27.07 -10.01 15.59
C LYS A 301 26.62 -9.65 17.01
N HIS A 302 27.52 -9.08 17.82
CA HIS A 302 27.29 -8.66 19.20
C HIS A 302 27.15 -7.14 19.34
N HIS A 303 26.90 -6.42 18.25
CA HIS A 303 26.64 -4.97 18.33
C HIS A 303 25.41 -4.69 19.23
N LYS A 304 25.48 -3.66 20.07
CA LYS A 304 24.39 -3.31 21.01
C LYS A 304 23.05 -3.09 20.30
N ASP A 305 23.10 -2.53 19.08
CA ASP A 305 21.94 -2.24 18.23
C ASP A 305 21.67 -3.27 17.12
N ILE A 306 22.09 -4.52 17.33
CA ILE A 306 21.94 -5.56 16.30
C ILE A 306 20.48 -5.87 15.95
N ASP A 307 19.56 -5.65 16.88
CA ASP A 307 18.11 -5.72 16.70
C ASP A 307 17.64 -4.78 15.59
N LEU A 308 17.96 -3.48 15.70
CA LEU A 308 17.62 -2.46 14.70
C LEU A 308 18.32 -2.71 13.36
N LEU A 309 19.59 -3.13 13.40
CA LEU A 309 20.38 -3.35 12.19
C LEU A 309 19.89 -4.54 11.37
N LYS A 310 19.21 -5.51 12.00
CA LYS A 310 18.59 -6.65 11.31
C LYS A 310 17.30 -6.30 10.58
N CYS A 311 16.61 -5.23 10.99
CA CYS A 311 15.40 -4.76 10.32
C CYS A 311 15.69 -4.47 8.84
N ARG A 312 14.79 -4.92 7.96
CA ARG A 312 14.79 -4.54 6.54
C ARG A 312 13.82 -3.41 6.24
N SER A 313 12.75 -3.34 7.02
CA SER A 313 11.76 -2.27 6.95
C SER A 313 11.62 -1.63 8.33
N LEU A 314 11.93 -0.35 8.44
CA LEU A 314 11.70 0.45 9.65
C LEU A 314 10.37 1.17 9.47
N ALA A 315 9.28 0.42 9.58
CA ALA A 315 7.93 0.92 9.37
C ALA A 315 6.99 0.35 10.43
N VAL A 316 6.08 1.21 10.88
CA VAL A 316 5.05 0.91 11.88
C VAL A 316 3.67 1.15 11.28
N SER A 317 2.65 0.43 11.77
CA SER A 317 1.26 0.65 11.43
C SER A 317 0.35 0.59 12.65
N ARG A 318 -0.73 1.37 12.60
CA ARG A 318 -1.82 1.32 13.58
C ARG A 318 -3.11 0.96 12.85
N THR A 319 -3.84 -0.01 13.40
CA THR A 319 -5.14 -0.47 12.92
C THR A 319 -6.27 0.33 13.57
N PHE A 320 -7.36 0.51 12.83
CA PHE A 320 -8.60 1.13 13.26
C PHE A 320 -9.78 0.21 12.96
N THR A 321 -10.72 0.18 13.89
CA THR A 321 -12.00 -0.50 13.73
C THR A 321 -12.90 0.24 12.75
N ASP A 322 -13.85 -0.46 12.15
CA ASP A 322 -14.84 0.13 11.24
C ASP A 322 -15.67 1.20 11.98
N GLU A 323 -15.99 0.98 13.25
CA GLU A 323 -16.66 1.97 14.11
C GLU A 323 -15.86 3.28 14.24
N GLN A 324 -14.54 3.17 14.43
CA GLN A 324 -13.67 4.36 14.48
C GLN A 324 -13.63 5.08 13.14
N VAL A 325 -13.55 4.36 12.02
CA VAL A 325 -13.49 4.93 10.67
C VAL A 325 -14.77 5.69 10.32
N LEU A 326 -15.93 5.18 10.76
CA LEU A 326 -17.25 5.78 10.54
C LEU A 326 -17.54 6.96 11.49
N SER A 327 -16.72 7.15 12.52
CA SER A 327 -16.90 8.20 13.52
C SER A 327 -16.66 9.58 12.94
N SER A 328 -17.47 10.56 13.36
CA SER A 328 -17.25 11.97 13.02
C SER A 328 -15.95 12.55 13.56
N GLY A 329 -15.37 11.93 14.60
CA GLY A 329 -14.10 12.32 15.21
C GLY A 329 -12.87 11.64 14.60
N PHE A 330 -13.03 10.88 13.51
CA PHE A 330 -11.93 10.05 12.99
C PHE A 330 -10.71 10.86 12.54
N ILE A 331 -10.90 12.03 11.92
CA ILE A 331 -9.77 12.90 11.54
C ILE A 331 -8.97 13.38 12.76
N GLU A 332 -9.63 13.69 13.88
CA GLU A 332 -8.93 14.07 15.11
C GLU A 332 -8.20 12.87 15.75
N GLN A 333 -8.75 11.66 15.62
CA GLN A 333 -8.01 10.45 15.98
C GLN A 333 -6.76 10.30 15.11
N LEU A 334 -6.87 10.43 13.79
CA LEU A 334 -5.72 10.37 12.88
C LEU A 334 -4.67 11.44 13.20
N LYS A 335 -5.11 12.67 13.53
CA LYS A 335 -4.22 13.77 13.96
C LYS A 335 -3.40 13.42 15.19
N SER A 336 -4.00 12.77 16.18
CA SER A 336 -3.28 12.31 17.37
C SER A 336 -2.18 11.31 17.00
N VAL A 337 -2.46 10.39 16.09
CA VAL A 337 -1.51 9.38 15.63
C VAL A 337 -0.38 9.99 14.79
N VAL A 338 -0.72 10.89 13.87
CA VAL A 338 0.26 11.56 13.00
C VAL A 338 1.23 12.42 13.82
N ARG A 339 0.75 13.09 14.89
CA ARG A 339 1.62 13.85 15.79
C ARG A 339 2.71 12.97 16.41
N VAL A 340 2.36 11.75 16.80
CA VAL A 340 3.28 10.76 17.37
C VAL A 340 4.20 10.17 16.28
N LEU A 341 3.71 9.99 15.06
CA LEU A 341 4.51 9.50 13.92
C LEU A 341 5.52 10.51 13.39
N ARG A 342 5.24 11.81 13.51
CA ARG A 342 6.05 12.86 12.90
C ARG A 342 7.54 12.79 13.30
N PRO A 343 7.92 12.72 14.60
CA PRO A 343 9.32 12.61 14.99
C PRO A 343 10.02 11.38 14.40
N PHE A 344 9.31 10.24 14.31
CA PHE A 344 9.82 9.00 13.74
C PHE A 344 10.11 9.15 12.24
N VAL A 345 9.15 9.69 11.47
CA VAL A 345 9.31 9.94 10.04
C VAL A 345 10.44 10.94 9.78
N HIS A 346 10.53 12.01 10.58
CA HIS A 346 11.59 13.01 10.47
C HIS A 346 12.96 12.40 10.75
N CYS A 347 13.07 11.59 11.80
CA CYS A 347 14.30 10.87 12.13
C CYS A 347 14.79 9.99 10.97
N LEU A 348 13.89 9.21 10.34
CA LEU A 348 14.26 8.37 9.20
C LEU A 348 14.63 9.20 7.96
N ASN A 349 13.91 10.28 7.68
CA ASN A 349 14.24 11.17 6.58
C ASN A 349 15.62 11.82 6.76
N ASP A 350 15.93 12.26 7.97
CA ASP A 350 17.24 12.83 8.30
C ASP A 350 18.34 11.77 8.11
N MET A 351 18.13 10.54 8.58
CA MET A 351 19.07 9.42 8.39
C MET A 351 19.33 9.08 6.93
N ILE A 352 18.36 9.30 6.03
CA ILE A 352 18.50 9.03 4.60
C ILE A 352 19.18 10.18 3.86
N THR A 353 18.93 11.42 4.29
CA THR A 353 19.31 12.64 3.53
C THR A 353 20.58 13.32 4.03
N LEU A 354 20.88 13.22 5.33
CA LEU A 354 22.06 13.85 5.92
C LEU A 354 23.24 12.87 5.91
N PRO A 355 24.46 13.36 5.62
CA PRO A 355 25.66 12.57 5.88
C PRO A 355 25.72 12.28 7.39
N VAL A 356 26.23 11.10 7.75
CA VAL A 356 26.63 10.87 9.14
C VAL A 356 27.74 11.87 9.41
N ASP A 357 27.54 12.81 10.34
CA ASP A 357 28.59 13.75 10.74
C ASP A 357 29.80 12.90 11.16
N GLY A 358 30.80 12.86 10.28
CA GLY A 358 32.09 12.31 10.60
C GLY A 358 32.64 13.20 11.68
N GLY A 359 32.61 12.72 12.93
CA GLY A 359 33.33 13.36 14.02
C GLY A 359 34.72 13.68 13.49
N SER A 360 35.04 14.97 13.49
CA SER A 360 36.31 15.52 13.04
C SER A 360 37.45 14.62 13.53
N ASP A 361 38.00 13.81 12.63
CA ASP A 361 39.36 13.34 12.76
C ASP A 361 40.21 14.60 12.64
N GLY A 362 40.43 15.25 13.79
CA GLY A 362 41.43 16.29 13.92
C GLY A 362 42.77 15.63 13.69
N ASP A 363 43.22 15.63 12.44
CA ASP A 363 44.64 15.55 12.09
C ASP A 363 45.31 16.79 12.72
N GLY A 364 45.61 16.64 14.01
CA GLY A 364 46.57 17.47 14.72
C GLY A 364 47.94 17.15 14.14
N ASP A 365 48.26 17.83 13.04
CA ASP A 365 49.60 17.89 12.46
C ASP A 365 50.52 18.59 13.49
N GLN A 366 50.99 17.83 14.47
CA GLN A 366 52.11 18.21 15.34
C GLN A 366 53.40 17.87 14.59
N ASN A 367 53.84 18.81 13.75
CA ASN A 367 55.25 18.94 13.42
C ASN A 367 55.86 19.99 14.36
N ASP A 368 56.62 19.51 15.35
CA ASP A 368 57.69 20.25 16.02
C ASP A 368 58.99 19.45 15.90
#